data_AF-A0A1Q3E0T5-F1
#
_entry.id   AF-A0A1Q3E0T5-F1
#
_cell.length_a   1.000
_cell.length_b   1.000
_cell.length_c   1.000
_cell.angle_alpha   90.00
_cell.angle_beta   90.00
_cell.angle_gamma   90.00
#
_symmetry.space_group_name_H-M   'P 1'
#
loop_
_entity.id
_entity.type
_entity.pdbx_description
1 polymer ?
#
loop_
_entity_poly.entity_id
_entity_poly.type
_entity_poly.pdbx_seq_one_letter_code
_entity_poly.pdbx_strand_id
1 'polypeptide(L)'
;MDDDSAEIELLEQNLSKTHQISQKMTTILNSFDTRLARLEKSILPLYNSAQILNRRASNIEKALLKIDEVASNQEGIAAEEALILRGPQPGQFEVYKDALQRLNASIAFKASDQDTLDTARLVETGAKKLAQLYTKLVAEGSSGTTPAPGVEIVKAPFPSQLRTTLQPIVAFLRTLPVPSTHPSHPAAAAILTTLKDAQRGYADMRGTWGKKCLEAHGKRVVDRADTVEPIATGRELGAWVQSVLSVAREEYDLLIEMSTLVSPSQLASHFGNLLNPLVLLMSTTITALVAFSKRSLQKYGFLILSAYEALLELQPMWEEISALKVSPESRNDNRKETNEYKDVLHVVRMVCIRMFPEALADIKLSTAGRTGDTSTALLDAAVEAVQFLNNMQEVLVGSSDILSVVGDGNWKMGEGVVVKKQAIVEVSAQTLLEHFIYDIVVTIINTVSLIARTQRRPPFDSFFLLNNIAYLRKNILEPRQESLIDYLTKPTQDILNSNFRTAKASYLDANFSPLMQSLSDDPKEKGKAATKEKFTRFYDLLEEVLERHRLAKVLEDDAESREAIGNDVIKFLIPSLKAFTQKHKEKEFSKNIKLSAETVESQLRSIYR
;
A
#
# COMPACT_ATOMS: atom_id res chain seq x y z
N MET A 1 96.77 -55.52 -114.49
CA MET A 1 95.50 -54.81 -114.73
C MET A 1 94.27 -55.67 -114.41
N ASP A 2 94.43 -56.96 -114.03
CA ASP A 2 93.29 -57.85 -113.78
C ASP A 2 92.87 -57.95 -112.29
N ASP A 3 93.70 -57.52 -111.33
CA ASP A 3 93.39 -57.61 -109.88
C ASP A 3 92.42 -56.49 -109.41
N ASP A 4 92.61 -55.26 -109.90
CA ASP A 4 91.79 -54.10 -109.51
C ASP A 4 90.32 -54.24 -109.97
N SER A 5 90.06 -54.96 -111.07
CA SER A 5 88.68 -55.19 -111.55
C SER A 5 87.91 -56.19 -110.68
N ALA A 6 88.58 -57.22 -110.16
CA ALA A 6 87.95 -58.19 -109.27
C ALA A 6 87.62 -57.58 -107.89
N GLU A 7 88.46 -56.68 -107.39
CA GLU A 7 88.23 -55.97 -106.13
C GLU A 7 87.09 -54.95 -106.26
N ILE A 8 86.97 -54.28 -107.42
CA ILE A 8 85.82 -53.40 -107.74
C ILE A 8 84.52 -54.20 -107.85
N GLU A 9 84.52 -55.37 -108.50
CA GLU A 9 83.33 -56.25 -108.55
C GLU A 9 82.91 -56.73 -107.16
N LEU A 10 83.86 -57.09 -106.29
CA LEU A 10 83.58 -57.50 -104.91
C LEU A 10 83.01 -56.33 -104.07
N LEU A 11 83.56 -55.12 -104.25
CA LEU A 11 83.08 -53.90 -103.62
C LEU A 11 81.68 -53.53 -104.12
N GLU A 12 81.39 -53.65 -105.42
CA GLU A 12 80.03 -53.48 -105.97
C GLU A 12 79.05 -54.52 -105.39
N GLN A 13 79.48 -55.76 -105.22
CA GLN A 13 78.66 -56.81 -104.61
C GLN A 13 78.37 -56.54 -103.13
N ASN A 14 79.36 -56.05 -102.38
CA ASN A 14 79.19 -55.63 -100.99
C ASN A 14 78.34 -54.37 -100.86
N LEU A 15 78.46 -53.43 -101.79
CA LEU A 15 77.63 -52.23 -101.87
C LEU A 15 76.18 -52.59 -102.20
N SER A 16 75.96 -53.52 -103.12
CA SER A 16 74.65 -54.10 -103.44
C SER A 16 74.02 -54.81 -102.24
N LYS A 17 74.78 -55.64 -101.50
CA LYS A 17 74.32 -56.26 -100.25
C LYS A 17 73.96 -55.22 -99.19
N THR A 18 74.79 -54.20 -99.01
CA THR A 18 74.54 -53.11 -98.04
C THR A 18 73.29 -52.32 -98.44
N HIS A 19 73.09 -52.09 -99.74
CA HIS A 19 71.89 -51.43 -100.25
C HIS A 19 70.62 -52.28 -100.03
N GLN A 20 70.69 -53.60 -100.26
CA GLN A 20 69.58 -54.52 -99.93
C GLN A 20 69.27 -54.57 -98.44
N ILE A 21 70.27 -54.57 -97.57
CA ILE A 21 70.07 -54.54 -96.11
C ILE A 21 69.44 -53.21 -95.69
N SER A 22 69.94 -52.09 -96.22
CA SER A 22 69.36 -50.76 -95.99
C SER A 22 67.90 -50.72 -96.42
N GLN A 23 67.57 -51.23 -97.61
CA GLN A 23 66.20 -51.31 -98.12
C GLN A 23 65.30 -52.22 -97.27
N LYS A 24 65.82 -53.34 -96.76
CA LYS A 24 65.10 -54.18 -95.78
C LYS A 24 64.86 -53.44 -94.46
N MET A 25 65.84 -52.71 -93.93
CA MET A 25 65.67 -51.87 -92.75
C MET A 25 64.62 -50.78 -92.97
N THR A 26 64.66 -50.07 -94.10
CA THR A 26 63.65 -49.06 -94.46
C THR A 26 62.26 -49.68 -94.55
N THR A 27 62.14 -50.88 -95.11
CA THR A 27 60.86 -51.60 -95.21
C THR A 27 60.33 -52.00 -93.83
N ILE A 28 61.20 -52.49 -92.94
CA ILE A 28 60.83 -52.86 -91.56
C ILE A 28 60.40 -51.60 -90.77
N LEU A 29 61.15 -50.51 -90.88
CA LEU A 29 60.81 -49.23 -90.22
C LEU A 29 59.48 -48.68 -90.72
N ASN A 30 59.25 -48.67 -92.03
CA ASN A 30 57.94 -48.28 -92.59
C ASN A 30 56.82 -49.19 -92.08
N SER A 31 57.07 -50.48 -91.90
CA SER A 31 56.07 -51.40 -91.32
C SER A 31 55.78 -51.11 -89.85
N PHE A 32 56.79 -50.71 -89.08
CA PHE A 32 56.62 -50.31 -87.68
C PHE A 32 55.88 -48.97 -87.57
N ASP A 33 56.24 -47.97 -88.37
CA ASP A 33 55.53 -46.68 -88.40
C ASP A 33 54.06 -46.85 -88.79
N THR A 34 53.78 -47.69 -89.79
CA THR A 34 52.40 -47.99 -90.19
C THR A 34 51.63 -48.69 -89.07
N ARG A 35 52.28 -49.59 -88.32
CA ARG A 35 51.67 -50.28 -87.17
C ARG A 35 51.47 -49.34 -85.97
N LEU A 36 52.43 -48.48 -85.68
CA LEU A 36 52.35 -47.44 -84.64
C LEU A 36 51.23 -46.45 -84.95
N ALA A 37 51.15 -45.96 -86.19
CA ALA A 37 50.07 -45.06 -86.61
C ALA A 37 48.69 -45.73 -86.53
N ARG A 38 48.58 -47.03 -86.89
CA ARG A 38 47.32 -47.79 -86.69
C ARG A 38 47.00 -48.02 -85.22
N LEU A 39 48.01 -48.32 -84.40
CA LEU A 39 47.86 -48.51 -82.96
C LEU A 39 47.39 -47.22 -82.30
N GLU A 40 48.04 -46.09 -82.58
CA GLU A 40 47.66 -44.76 -82.10
C GLU A 40 46.22 -44.42 -82.51
N LYS A 41 45.87 -44.63 -83.78
CA LYS A 41 44.49 -44.40 -84.26
C LYS A 41 43.46 -45.30 -83.57
N SER A 42 43.83 -46.49 -83.12
CA SER A 42 42.95 -47.42 -82.42
C SER A 42 42.87 -47.20 -80.89
N ILE A 43 43.99 -46.84 -80.25
CA ILE A 43 44.12 -46.74 -78.79
C ILE A 43 43.78 -45.33 -78.31
N LEU A 44 44.13 -44.28 -79.05
CA LEU A 44 43.85 -42.90 -78.62
C LEU A 44 42.35 -42.64 -78.34
N PRO A 45 41.40 -43.12 -79.18
CA PRO A 45 39.98 -42.98 -78.88
C PRO A 45 39.54 -43.77 -77.64
N LEU A 46 40.12 -44.95 -77.41
CA LEU A 46 39.84 -45.78 -76.24
C LEU A 46 40.37 -45.13 -74.96
N TYR A 47 41.58 -44.59 -74.99
CA TYR A 47 42.19 -43.86 -73.87
C TYR A 47 41.37 -42.61 -73.52
N ASN A 48 40.99 -41.81 -74.52
CA ASN A 48 40.14 -40.64 -74.32
C ASN A 48 38.76 -41.03 -73.78
N SER A 49 38.15 -42.09 -74.31
CA SER A 49 36.85 -42.57 -73.83
C SER A 49 36.94 -43.09 -72.40
N ALA A 50 38.00 -43.82 -72.04
CA ALA A 50 38.26 -44.30 -70.68
C ALA A 50 38.50 -43.14 -69.71
N GLN A 51 39.22 -42.09 -70.12
CA GLN A 51 39.42 -40.89 -69.30
C GLN A 51 38.10 -40.13 -69.06
N ILE A 52 37.26 -39.99 -70.09
CA ILE A 52 35.92 -39.39 -69.96
C ILE A 52 35.04 -40.24 -69.04
N LEU A 53 35.09 -41.56 -69.17
CA LEU A 53 34.33 -42.48 -68.32
C LEU A 53 34.77 -42.39 -66.86
N ASN A 54 36.07 -42.39 -66.57
CA ASN A 54 36.59 -42.21 -65.21
C ASN A 54 36.19 -40.85 -64.62
N ARG A 55 36.23 -39.78 -65.43
CA ARG A 55 35.75 -38.47 -64.98
C ARG A 55 34.25 -38.49 -64.68
N ARG A 56 33.44 -39.16 -65.50
CA ARG A 56 32.00 -39.33 -65.25
C ARG A 56 31.74 -40.17 -64.01
N ALA A 57 32.43 -41.31 -63.84
CA ALA A 57 32.32 -42.16 -62.66
C ALA A 57 32.66 -41.39 -61.38
N SER A 58 33.78 -40.65 -61.36
CA SER A 58 34.15 -39.79 -60.22
C SER A 58 33.13 -38.67 -59.96
N ASN A 59 32.55 -38.08 -61.01
CA ASN A 59 31.49 -37.08 -60.83
C ASN A 59 30.21 -37.71 -60.28
N ILE A 60 29.84 -38.91 -60.72
CA ILE A 60 28.67 -39.66 -60.24
C ILE A 60 28.88 -40.04 -58.77
N GLU A 61 30.05 -40.54 -58.38
CA GLU A 61 30.37 -40.83 -56.97
C GLU A 61 30.26 -39.59 -56.09
N LYS A 62 30.81 -38.45 -56.55
CA LYS A 62 30.68 -37.17 -55.82
C LYS A 62 29.23 -36.71 -55.71
N ALA A 63 28.42 -36.91 -56.75
CA ALA A 63 27.00 -36.57 -56.73
C ALA A 63 26.21 -37.49 -55.79
N LEU A 64 26.49 -38.80 -55.79
CA LEU A 64 25.88 -39.77 -54.86
C LEU A 64 26.22 -39.42 -53.41
N LEU A 65 27.49 -39.13 -53.10
CA LEU A 65 27.89 -38.69 -51.76
C LEU A 65 27.14 -37.44 -51.30
N LYS A 66 26.92 -36.48 -52.20
CA LYS A 66 26.14 -35.27 -51.91
C LYS A 66 24.65 -35.57 -51.73
N ILE A 67 24.09 -36.52 -52.47
CA ILE A 67 22.71 -36.98 -52.29
C ILE A 67 22.54 -37.66 -50.92
N ASP A 68 23.46 -38.54 -50.54
CA ASP A 68 23.43 -39.21 -49.23
C ASP A 68 23.56 -38.21 -48.06
N GLU A 69 24.43 -37.20 -48.21
CA GLU A 69 24.56 -36.10 -47.24
C GLU A 69 23.24 -35.32 -47.09
N VAL A 70 22.57 -35.00 -48.20
CA VAL A 70 21.26 -34.30 -48.18
C VAL A 70 20.16 -35.18 -47.59
N ALA A 71 20.09 -36.46 -47.95
CA ALA A 71 19.08 -37.39 -47.44
C ALA A 71 19.19 -37.59 -45.92
N SER A 72 20.40 -37.79 -45.42
CA SER A 72 20.68 -37.90 -43.97
C SER A 72 20.28 -36.62 -43.22
N ASN A 73 20.61 -35.45 -43.79
CA ASN A 73 20.21 -34.16 -43.22
C ASN A 73 18.67 -33.99 -43.20
N GLN A 74 17.96 -34.43 -44.24
CA GLN A 74 16.50 -34.35 -44.31
C GLN A 74 15.80 -35.29 -43.32
N GLU A 75 16.30 -36.51 -43.14
CA GLU A 75 15.75 -37.46 -42.17
C GLU A 75 15.89 -36.94 -40.72
N GLY A 76 17.04 -36.33 -40.39
CA GLY A 76 17.25 -35.65 -39.11
C GLY A 76 16.27 -34.49 -38.87
N ILE A 77 16.01 -33.67 -39.89
CA ILE A 77 15.06 -32.55 -39.81
C ILE A 77 13.62 -33.06 -39.65
N ALA A 78 13.21 -34.11 -40.36
CA ALA A 78 11.85 -34.66 -40.26
C ALA A 78 11.55 -35.21 -38.85
N ALA A 79 12.55 -35.84 -38.21
CA ALA A 79 12.43 -36.30 -36.83
C ALA A 79 12.31 -35.13 -35.84
N GLU A 80 13.10 -34.06 -36.04
CA GLU A 80 13.02 -32.83 -35.24
C GLU A 80 11.70 -32.08 -35.46
N GLU A 81 11.23 -31.98 -36.71
CA GLU A 81 9.95 -31.38 -37.07
C GLU A 81 8.78 -32.08 -36.37
N ALA A 82 8.71 -33.41 -36.42
CA ALA A 82 7.68 -34.18 -35.72
C ALA A 82 7.68 -33.90 -34.21
N LEU A 83 8.88 -33.76 -33.62
CA LEU A 83 9.05 -33.43 -32.21
C LEU A 83 8.55 -32.01 -31.89
N ILE A 84 8.91 -31.02 -32.70
CA ILE A 84 8.46 -29.63 -32.56
C ILE A 84 6.95 -29.52 -32.72
N LEU A 85 6.37 -30.15 -33.75
CA LEU A 85 4.94 -30.12 -34.00
C LEU A 85 4.14 -30.77 -32.86
N ARG A 86 4.68 -31.80 -32.21
CA ARG A 86 4.07 -32.42 -31.03
C ARG A 86 4.10 -31.52 -29.79
N GLY A 87 5.12 -30.68 -29.65
CA GLY A 87 5.31 -29.81 -28.49
C GLY A 87 5.98 -30.49 -27.29
N PRO A 88 6.44 -29.71 -26.30
CA PRO A 88 7.20 -30.20 -25.16
C PRO A 88 6.33 -31.11 -24.27
N GLN A 89 6.83 -32.31 -23.97
CA GLN A 89 6.14 -33.28 -23.12
C GLN A 89 6.58 -33.15 -21.65
N PRO A 90 5.72 -33.49 -20.66
CA PRO A 90 6.10 -33.50 -19.25
C PRO A 90 7.36 -34.34 -19.01
N GLY A 91 8.36 -33.77 -18.33
CA GLY A 91 9.62 -34.45 -18.03
C GLY A 91 10.58 -34.61 -19.22
N GLN A 92 10.25 -34.14 -20.42
CA GLN A 92 11.09 -34.25 -21.64
C GLN A 92 11.51 -32.87 -22.19
N PHE A 93 11.64 -31.87 -21.31
CA PHE A 93 12.02 -30.52 -21.71
C PHE A 93 13.38 -30.46 -22.40
N GLU A 94 14.40 -31.16 -21.87
CA GLU A 94 15.75 -31.14 -22.47
C GLU A 94 15.76 -31.69 -23.89
N VAL A 95 15.01 -32.76 -24.18
CA VAL A 95 14.91 -33.31 -25.55
C VAL A 95 14.31 -32.29 -26.51
N TYR A 96 13.28 -31.55 -26.06
CA TYR A 96 12.64 -30.52 -26.86
C TYR A 96 13.55 -29.30 -27.08
N LYS A 97 14.28 -28.90 -26.04
CA LYS A 97 15.28 -27.83 -26.08
C LYS A 97 16.41 -28.18 -27.07
N ASP A 98 16.96 -29.38 -26.99
CA ASP A 98 18.06 -29.84 -27.85
C ASP A 98 17.62 -29.90 -29.33
N ALA A 99 16.39 -30.35 -29.61
CA ALA A 99 15.83 -30.32 -30.95
C ALA A 99 15.69 -28.89 -31.48
N LEU A 100 15.16 -27.97 -30.66
CA LEU A 100 14.99 -26.57 -31.08
C LEU A 100 16.33 -25.85 -31.28
N GLN A 101 17.34 -26.17 -30.47
CA GLN A 101 18.70 -25.65 -30.64
C GLN A 101 19.36 -26.15 -31.93
N ARG A 102 19.18 -27.44 -32.26
CA ARG A 102 19.68 -28.01 -33.52
C ARG A 102 19.02 -27.39 -34.74
N LEU A 103 17.69 -27.23 -34.73
CA LEU A 103 16.97 -26.51 -35.78
C LEU A 103 17.48 -25.07 -35.94
N ASN A 104 17.64 -24.34 -34.83
CA ASN A 104 18.15 -22.97 -34.86
C ASN A 104 19.61 -22.88 -35.36
N ALA A 105 20.47 -23.82 -34.99
CA ALA A 105 21.84 -23.88 -35.48
C ALA A 105 21.88 -24.22 -36.99
N SER A 106 21.00 -25.10 -37.46
CA SER A 106 20.96 -25.51 -38.87
C SER A 106 20.67 -24.36 -39.83
N ILE A 107 19.97 -23.31 -39.39
CA ILE A 107 19.69 -22.09 -40.17
C ILE A 107 20.98 -21.39 -40.61
N ALA A 108 22.04 -21.43 -39.79
CA ALA A 108 23.31 -20.79 -40.13
C ALA A 108 24.11 -21.55 -41.21
N PHE A 109 23.81 -22.83 -41.45
CA PHE A 109 24.59 -23.71 -42.32
C PHE A 109 23.87 -24.08 -43.63
N LYS A 110 22.62 -23.64 -43.83
CA LYS A 110 21.83 -23.96 -45.04
C LYS A 110 22.17 -23.02 -46.20
N ALA A 111 22.36 -23.60 -47.39
CA ALA A 111 22.74 -22.89 -48.61
C ALA A 111 21.54 -22.39 -49.45
N SER A 112 20.32 -22.82 -49.12
CA SER A 112 19.08 -22.48 -49.84
C SER A 112 18.19 -21.58 -48.98
N ASP A 113 17.72 -20.47 -49.54
CA ASP A 113 16.85 -19.51 -48.86
C ASP A 113 15.50 -20.13 -48.47
N GLN A 114 14.97 -21.06 -49.29
CA GLN A 114 13.68 -21.71 -49.04
C GLN A 114 13.74 -22.65 -47.82
N ASP A 115 14.77 -23.50 -47.75
CA ASP A 115 14.95 -24.44 -46.63
C ASP A 115 15.22 -23.69 -45.31
N THR A 116 15.87 -22.53 -45.42
CA THR A 116 16.11 -21.62 -44.30
C THR A 116 14.81 -21.04 -43.74
N LEU A 117 13.89 -20.61 -44.61
CA LEU A 117 12.58 -20.09 -44.21
C LEU A 117 11.71 -21.17 -43.55
N ASP A 118 11.67 -22.38 -44.10
CA ASP A 118 10.84 -23.46 -43.54
C ASP A 118 11.38 -23.93 -42.18
N THR A 119 12.70 -23.98 -42.01
CA THR A 119 13.32 -24.23 -40.69
C THR A 119 13.04 -23.10 -39.71
N ALA A 120 13.10 -21.85 -40.14
CA ALA A 120 12.78 -20.70 -39.29
C ALA A 120 11.31 -20.73 -38.82
N ARG A 121 10.36 -21.17 -39.67
CA ARG A 121 8.96 -21.39 -39.29
C ARG A 121 8.79 -22.51 -38.26
N LEU A 122 9.59 -23.57 -38.35
CA LEU A 122 9.63 -24.62 -37.33
C LEU A 122 10.17 -24.07 -36.00
N VAL A 123 11.24 -23.27 -36.02
CA VAL A 123 11.76 -22.60 -34.82
C VAL A 123 10.72 -21.68 -34.19
N GLU A 124 9.99 -20.92 -35.02
CA GLU A 124 8.87 -20.08 -34.57
C GLU A 124 7.76 -20.90 -33.89
N THR A 125 7.37 -22.01 -34.52
CA THR A 125 6.35 -22.93 -33.99
C THR A 125 6.83 -23.54 -32.66
N GLY A 126 8.11 -23.88 -32.59
CA GLY A 126 8.74 -24.40 -31.40
C GLY A 126 8.72 -23.42 -30.23
N ALA A 127 9.05 -22.15 -30.51
CA ALA A 127 8.97 -21.04 -29.57
C ALA A 127 7.54 -20.80 -29.08
N LYS A 128 6.54 -20.82 -29.98
CA LYS A 128 5.12 -20.68 -29.63
C LYS A 128 4.64 -21.77 -28.67
N LYS A 129 4.97 -23.03 -28.93
CA LYS A 129 4.60 -24.15 -28.04
C LYS A 129 5.30 -24.09 -26.69
N LEU A 130 6.55 -23.61 -26.64
CA LEU A 130 7.26 -23.41 -25.39
C LEU A 130 6.66 -22.25 -24.58
N ALA A 131 6.30 -21.15 -25.24
CA ALA A 131 5.58 -20.03 -24.63
C ALA A 131 4.21 -20.46 -24.09
N GLN A 132 3.49 -21.34 -24.80
CA GLN A 132 2.24 -21.94 -24.33
C GLN A 132 2.45 -22.84 -23.09
N LEU A 133 3.52 -23.64 -23.04
CA LEU A 133 3.85 -24.41 -21.84
C LEU A 133 4.15 -23.49 -20.66
N TYR A 134 4.95 -22.44 -20.90
CA TYR A 134 5.24 -21.43 -19.89
C TYR A 134 3.95 -20.80 -19.33
N THR A 135 3.07 -20.28 -20.19
CA THR A 135 1.82 -19.64 -19.73
C THR A 135 0.89 -20.63 -19.03
N LYS A 136 0.85 -21.90 -19.46
CA LYS A 136 0.10 -22.96 -18.78
C LYS A 136 0.60 -23.18 -17.34
N LEU A 137 1.92 -23.32 -17.15
CA LEU A 137 2.51 -23.53 -15.83
C LEU A 137 2.33 -22.30 -14.93
N VAL A 138 2.40 -21.10 -15.49
CA VAL A 138 2.09 -19.85 -14.78
C VAL A 138 0.62 -19.80 -14.36
N ALA A 139 -0.31 -20.24 -15.22
CA ALA A 139 -1.73 -20.33 -14.89
C ALA A 139 -1.98 -21.31 -13.74
N GLU A 140 -1.32 -22.48 -13.76
CA GLU A 140 -1.37 -23.46 -12.67
C GLU A 140 -0.87 -22.85 -11.36
N GLY A 141 0.25 -22.11 -11.40
CA GLY A 141 0.82 -21.42 -10.23
C GLY A 141 0.07 -20.16 -9.79
N SER A 142 -0.89 -19.68 -10.58
CA SER A 142 -1.73 -18.51 -10.30
C SER A 142 -3.17 -18.92 -9.97
N SER A 143 -3.31 -20.11 -9.40
CA SER A 143 -4.58 -20.72 -9.04
C SER A 143 -4.47 -21.43 -7.69
N GLY A 144 -5.60 -21.95 -7.18
CA GLY A 144 -5.66 -22.71 -5.93
C GLY A 144 -6.42 -21.97 -4.82
N THR A 145 -6.06 -22.29 -3.56
CA THR A 145 -6.68 -21.74 -2.37
C THR A 145 -6.06 -20.41 -1.99
N THR A 146 -6.88 -19.38 -1.84
CA THR A 146 -6.45 -18.08 -1.32
C THR A 146 -6.13 -18.17 0.18
N PRO A 147 -5.26 -17.30 0.72
CA PRO A 147 -5.02 -17.22 2.16
C PRO A 147 -6.32 -17.01 2.94
N ALA A 148 -6.41 -17.63 4.12
CA ALA A 148 -7.58 -17.51 4.99
C ALA A 148 -7.74 -16.08 5.53
N PRO A 149 -8.98 -15.59 5.76
CA PRO A 149 -9.21 -14.25 6.29
C PRO A 149 -8.50 -14.01 7.63
N GLY A 150 -7.72 -12.94 7.72
CA GLY A 150 -7.05 -12.50 8.96
C GLY A 150 -5.61 -13.00 9.12
N VAL A 151 -5.07 -13.67 8.10
CA VAL A 151 -3.63 -13.95 8.01
C VAL A 151 -2.95 -12.76 7.31
N GLU A 152 -1.80 -12.33 7.83
CA GLU A 152 -0.99 -11.31 7.17
C GLU A 152 -0.44 -11.84 5.83
N ILE A 153 -0.70 -11.11 4.74
CA ILE A 153 -0.31 -11.52 3.39
C ILE A 153 0.87 -10.67 2.93
N VAL A 154 2.06 -11.24 3.02
CA VAL A 154 3.29 -10.59 2.53
C VAL A 154 3.53 -10.89 1.05
N LYS A 155 3.12 -12.07 0.56
CA LYS A 155 3.30 -12.51 -0.83
C LYS A 155 2.12 -13.32 -1.33
N ALA A 156 1.81 -13.21 -2.63
CA ALA A 156 0.83 -14.10 -3.24
C ALA A 156 1.43 -15.50 -3.41
N PRO A 157 0.68 -16.58 -3.13
CA PRO A 157 1.20 -17.94 -3.26
C PRO A 157 1.68 -18.24 -4.68
N PHE A 158 2.83 -18.92 -4.77
CA PHE A 158 3.36 -19.53 -5.98
C PHE A 158 4.10 -20.83 -5.62
N PRO A 159 3.70 -22.00 -6.12
CA PRO A 159 4.31 -23.27 -5.73
C PRO A 159 5.80 -23.36 -6.07
N SER A 160 6.64 -23.77 -5.11
CA SER A 160 8.09 -23.90 -5.31
C SER A 160 8.45 -24.93 -6.37
N GLN A 161 7.69 -26.03 -6.49
CA GLN A 161 7.93 -27.03 -7.55
C GLN A 161 7.70 -26.46 -8.95
N LEU A 162 6.68 -25.60 -9.12
CA LEU A 162 6.44 -24.92 -10.39
C LEU A 162 7.55 -23.92 -10.70
N ARG A 163 8.03 -23.20 -9.68
CA ARG A 163 9.20 -22.31 -9.80
C ARG A 163 10.43 -23.05 -10.32
N THR A 164 10.79 -24.18 -9.72
CA THR A 164 11.91 -25.03 -10.16
C THR A 164 11.72 -25.57 -11.58
N THR A 165 10.48 -25.88 -11.98
CA THR A 165 10.16 -26.37 -13.33
C THR A 165 10.23 -25.26 -14.38
N LEU A 166 9.78 -24.04 -14.03
CA LEU A 166 9.74 -22.89 -14.92
C LEU A 166 11.11 -22.27 -15.18
N GLN A 167 12.00 -22.28 -14.20
CA GLN A 167 13.33 -21.66 -14.31
C GLN A 167 14.14 -22.11 -15.55
N PRO A 168 14.31 -23.41 -15.85
CA PRO A 168 15.02 -23.84 -17.06
C PRO A 168 14.27 -23.47 -18.35
N ILE A 169 12.93 -23.46 -18.33
CA ILE A 169 12.10 -23.05 -19.47
C ILE A 169 12.31 -21.56 -19.78
N VAL A 170 12.24 -20.70 -18.74
CA VAL A 170 12.47 -19.25 -18.85
C VAL A 170 13.89 -18.97 -19.32
N ALA A 171 14.88 -19.65 -18.74
CA ALA A 171 16.27 -19.52 -19.15
C ALA A 171 16.45 -19.83 -20.64
N PHE A 172 15.80 -20.88 -21.14
CA PHE A 172 15.87 -21.22 -22.57
C PHE A 172 15.09 -20.24 -23.45
N LEU A 173 13.89 -19.80 -23.05
CA LEU A 173 13.11 -18.79 -23.78
C LEU A 173 13.90 -17.48 -23.98
N ARG A 174 14.75 -17.09 -23.02
CA ARG A 174 15.65 -15.93 -23.13
C ARG A 174 16.76 -16.09 -24.18
N THR A 175 17.09 -17.33 -24.57
CA THR A 175 18.12 -17.63 -25.58
C THR A 175 17.58 -17.65 -27.02
N LEU A 176 16.25 -17.64 -27.19
CA LEU A 176 15.63 -17.70 -28.50
C LEU A 176 15.99 -16.47 -29.37
N PRO A 177 16.05 -16.63 -30.70
CA PRO A 177 16.45 -15.54 -31.58
C PRO A 177 15.40 -14.44 -31.59
N VAL A 178 15.84 -13.22 -31.25
CA VAL A 178 15.06 -11.98 -31.29
C VAL A 178 15.81 -10.95 -32.11
N PRO A 179 15.16 -9.89 -32.64
CA PRO A 179 15.81 -8.95 -33.56
C PRO A 179 17.07 -8.27 -33.00
N SER A 180 17.14 -8.08 -31.68
CA SER A 180 18.31 -7.50 -31.00
C SER A 180 19.52 -8.43 -30.95
N THR A 181 19.32 -9.75 -31.01
CA THR A 181 20.41 -10.75 -30.95
C THR A 181 20.68 -11.38 -32.30
N HIS A 182 19.66 -11.55 -33.13
CA HIS A 182 19.70 -12.21 -34.43
C HIS A 182 18.92 -11.40 -35.48
N PRO A 183 19.44 -10.23 -35.91
CA PRO A 183 18.71 -9.31 -36.80
C PRO A 183 18.36 -9.93 -38.16
N SER A 184 19.17 -10.86 -38.64
CA SER A 184 18.98 -11.53 -39.93
C SER A 184 18.14 -12.82 -39.84
N HIS A 185 17.71 -13.24 -38.65
CA HIS A 185 16.97 -14.49 -38.48
C HIS A 185 15.49 -14.30 -38.91
N PRO A 186 14.97 -15.07 -39.90
CA PRO A 186 13.65 -14.80 -40.48
C PRO A 186 12.48 -14.81 -39.49
N ALA A 187 12.52 -15.67 -38.47
CA ALA A 187 11.46 -15.74 -37.45
C ALA A 187 11.65 -14.84 -36.22
N ALA A 188 12.73 -14.05 -36.15
CA ALA A 188 13.07 -13.32 -34.92
C ALA A 188 11.97 -12.36 -34.46
N ALA A 189 11.33 -11.65 -35.39
CA ALA A 189 10.24 -10.72 -35.08
C ALA A 189 8.98 -11.44 -34.53
N ALA A 190 8.64 -12.60 -35.11
CA ALA A 190 7.50 -13.40 -34.67
C ALA A 190 7.74 -14.04 -33.30
N ILE A 191 8.98 -14.50 -33.04
CA ILE A 191 9.41 -15.01 -31.74
C ILE A 191 9.35 -13.92 -30.68
N LEU A 192 9.87 -12.71 -30.96
CA LEU A 192 9.77 -11.58 -30.03
C LEU A 192 8.31 -11.26 -29.69
N THR A 193 7.42 -11.27 -30.67
CA THR A 193 5.97 -11.03 -30.47
C THR A 193 5.37 -12.09 -29.54
N THR A 194 5.69 -13.36 -29.79
CA THR A 194 5.27 -14.49 -28.97
C THR A 194 5.73 -14.35 -27.51
N LEU A 195 7.00 -13.95 -27.29
CA LEU A 195 7.55 -13.74 -25.95
C LEU A 195 6.87 -12.55 -25.24
N LYS A 196 6.57 -11.46 -25.95
CA LYS A 196 5.84 -10.31 -25.41
C LYS A 196 4.42 -10.69 -24.97
N ASP A 197 3.72 -11.48 -25.78
CA ASP A 197 2.38 -11.94 -25.44
C ASP A 197 2.39 -12.90 -24.24
N ALA A 198 3.38 -13.79 -24.16
CA ALA A 198 3.58 -14.65 -23.00
C ALA A 198 3.85 -13.87 -21.72
N GLN A 199 4.69 -12.82 -21.78
CA GLN A 199 4.94 -11.92 -20.64
C GLN A 199 3.71 -11.13 -20.23
N ARG A 200 2.93 -10.62 -21.19
CA ARG A 200 1.66 -9.95 -20.90
C ARG A 200 0.71 -10.90 -20.17
N GLY A 201 0.57 -12.13 -20.68
CA GLY A 201 -0.23 -13.17 -20.02
C GLY A 201 0.26 -13.48 -18.60
N TYR A 202 1.57 -13.57 -18.38
CA TYR A 202 2.14 -13.70 -17.03
C TYR A 202 1.69 -12.58 -16.10
N ALA A 203 1.88 -11.33 -16.52
CA ALA A 203 1.52 -10.15 -15.73
C ALA A 203 0.02 -10.13 -15.38
N ASP A 204 -0.84 -10.43 -16.36
CA ASP A 204 -2.30 -10.45 -16.17
C ASP A 204 -2.73 -11.55 -15.18
N MET A 205 -2.18 -12.76 -15.33
CA MET A 205 -2.50 -13.90 -14.46
C MET A 205 -2.01 -13.66 -13.02
N ARG A 206 -0.77 -13.19 -12.84
CA ARG A 206 -0.20 -12.90 -11.53
C ARG A 206 -0.90 -11.74 -10.84
N GLY A 207 -1.13 -10.63 -11.55
CA GLY A 207 -1.84 -9.47 -10.99
C GLY A 207 -3.26 -9.81 -10.56
N THR A 208 -3.99 -10.58 -11.37
CA THR A 208 -5.34 -11.06 -11.03
C THR A 208 -5.32 -12.02 -9.84
N TRP A 209 -4.32 -12.90 -9.76
CA TRP A 209 -4.16 -13.82 -8.63
C TRP A 209 -3.83 -13.10 -7.32
N GLY A 210 -2.91 -12.14 -7.36
CA GLY A 210 -2.59 -11.28 -6.23
C GLY A 210 -3.83 -10.54 -5.72
N LYS A 211 -4.60 -9.94 -6.63
CA LYS A 211 -5.90 -9.31 -6.31
C LYS A 211 -6.82 -10.31 -5.59
N LYS A 212 -7.00 -11.51 -6.14
CA LYS A 212 -7.90 -12.54 -5.58
C LYS A 212 -7.47 -12.97 -4.16
N CYS A 213 -6.17 -13.02 -3.87
CA CYS A 213 -5.67 -13.33 -2.53
C CYS A 213 -6.00 -12.25 -1.49
N LEU A 214 -6.04 -10.98 -1.91
CA LEU A 214 -6.20 -9.82 -1.03
C LEU A 214 -7.65 -9.33 -0.92
N GLU A 215 -8.52 -9.68 -1.88
CA GLU A 215 -9.88 -9.14 -2.00
C GLU A 215 -10.77 -9.43 -0.79
N ALA A 216 -10.75 -10.68 -0.28
CA ALA A 216 -11.53 -11.05 0.90
C ALA A 216 -11.09 -10.27 2.17
N HIS A 217 -9.80 -9.95 2.27
CA HIS A 217 -9.26 -9.18 3.41
C HIS A 217 -9.73 -7.73 3.34
N GLY A 218 -9.64 -7.09 2.17
CA GLY A 218 -10.11 -5.71 1.98
C GLY A 218 -11.62 -5.58 2.25
N LYS A 219 -12.41 -6.53 1.75
CA LYS A 219 -13.85 -6.58 2.03
C LYS A 219 -14.16 -6.71 3.53
N ARG A 220 -13.41 -7.56 4.25
CA ARG A 220 -13.58 -7.76 5.70
C ARG A 220 -13.37 -6.47 6.49
N VAL A 221 -12.42 -5.62 6.10
CA VAL A 221 -12.20 -4.32 6.75
C VAL A 221 -13.45 -3.45 6.65
N VAL A 222 -14.05 -3.37 5.46
CA VAL A 222 -15.27 -2.58 5.22
C VAL A 222 -16.47 -3.17 5.96
N ASP A 223 -16.66 -4.50 5.92
CA ASP A 223 -17.79 -5.19 6.56
C ASP A 223 -17.78 -5.05 8.08
N ARG A 224 -16.58 -4.94 8.70
CA ARG A 224 -16.41 -4.82 10.15
C ARG A 224 -16.41 -3.40 10.68
N ALA A 225 -16.46 -2.39 9.81
CA ALA A 225 -16.34 -0.98 10.16
C ALA A 225 -17.42 -0.46 11.14
N ASP A 226 -18.57 -1.13 11.24
CA ASP A 226 -19.62 -0.79 12.22
C ASP A 226 -19.43 -1.46 13.59
N THR A 227 -18.69 -2.58 13.63
CA THR A 227 -18.62 -3.50 14.78
C THR A 227 -17.32 -3.39 15.57
N VAL A 228 -16.26 -2.91 14.94
CA VAL A 228 -14.93 -2.76 15.52
C VAL A 228 -14.73 -1.30 15.91
N GLU A 229 -13.89 -1.07 16.90
CA GLU A 229 -13.49 0.27 17.31
C GLU A 229 -12.96 1.09 16.10
N PRO A 230 -13.38 2.36 15.93
CA PRO A 230 -13.08 3.16 14.75
C PRO A 230 -11.59 3.24 14.40
N ILE A 231 -10.74 3.56 15.37
CA ILE A 231 -9.30 3.75 15.14
C ILE A 231 -8.64 2.42 14.78
N ALA A 232 -8.96 1.34 15.50
CA ALA A 232 -8.50 -0.01 15.17
C ALA A 232 -8.87 -0.42 13.74
N THR A 233 -10.07 -0.06 13.27
CA THR A 233 -10.49 -0.33 11.88
C THR A 233 -9.65 0.44 10.87
N GLY A 234 -9.34 1.71 11.14
CA GLY A 234 -8.45 2.52 10.31
C GLY A 234 -7.04 1.93 10.21
N ARG A 235 -6.48 1.45 11.34
CA ARG A 235 -5.22 0.70 11.37
C ARG A 235 -5.29 -0.63 10.62
N GLU A 236 -6.41 -1.36 10.70
CA GLU A 236 -6.64 -2.61 9.94
C GLU A 236 -6.64 -2.33 8.42
N LEU A 237 -7.21 -1.21 7.96
CA LEU A 237 -7.09 -0.78 6.57
C LEU A 237 -5.63 -0.53 6.19
N GLY A 238 -4.88 0.18 7.03
CA GLY A 238 -3.45 0.42 6.85
C GLY A 238 -2.66 -0.86 6.65
N ALA A 239 -2.81 -1.82 7.56
CA ALA A 239 -2.16 -3.13 7.48
C ALA A 239 -2.55 -3.92 6.21
N TRP A 240 -3.81 -3.79 5.78
CA TRP A 240 -4.26 -4.38 4.52
C TRP A 240 -3.61 -3.70 3.30
N VAL A 241 -3.51 -2.37 3.27
CA VAL A 241 -2.81 -1.66 2.19
C VAL A 241 -1.32 -2.01 2.18
N GLN A 242 -0.68 -2.11 3.34
CA GLN A 242 0.69 -2.59 3.45
C GLN A 242 0.86 -4.01 2.87
N SER A 243 -0.12 -4.89 3.06
CA SER A 243 -0.14 -6.21 2.44
C SER A 243 -0.24 -6.13 0.91
N VAL A 244 -1.08 -5.22 0.37
CA VAL A 244 -1.16 -4.97 -1.09
C VAL A 244 0.18 -4.53 -1.65
N LEU A 245 0.86 -3.59 -0.98
CA LEU A 245 2.17 -3.09 -1.39
C LEU A 245 3.27 -4.16 -1.28
N SER A 246 3.25 -4.94 -0.20
CA SER A 246 4.20 -6.05 0.02
C SER A 246 4.06 -7.13 -1.07
N VAL A 247 2.82 -7.51 -1.40
CA VAL A 247 2.53 -8.44 -2.51
C VAL A 247 3.02 -7.86 -3.84
N ALA A 248 2.81 -6.57 -4.11
CA ALA A 248 3.30 -5.95 -5.34
C ALA A 248 4.83 -6.00 -5.43
N ARG A 249 5.55 -5.76 -4.32
CA ARG A 249 7.00 -5.84 -4.25
C ARG A 249 7.52 -7.26 -4.50
N GLU A 250 6.95 -8.25 -3.82
CA GLU A 250 7.32 -9.66 -4.00
C GLU A 250 7.01 -10.18 -5.41
N GLU A 251 5.90 -9.73 -6.02
CA GLU A 251 5.57 -10.06 -7.40
C GLU A 251 6.55 -9.46 -8.41
N TYR A 252 7.13 -8.29 -8.12
CA TYR A 252 8.20 -7.74 -8.96
C TYR A 252 9.46 -8.62 -8.92
N ASP A 253 9.84 -9.12 -7.74
CA ASP A 253 11.00 -10.00 -7.60
C ASP A 253 10.77 -11.34 -8.31
N LEU A 254 9.55 -11.89 -8.21
CA LEU A 254 9.17 -13.08 -8.97
C LEU A 254 9.12 -12.80 -10.49
N LEU A 255 8.64 -11.64 -10.92
CA LEU A 255 8.64 -11.22 -12.32
C LEU A 255 10.06 -11.17 -12.91
N ILE A 256 11.04 -10.62 -12.18
CA ILE A 256 12.45 -10.61 -12.64
C ILE A 256 12.93 -12.04 -12.93
N GLU A 257 12.60 -12.97 -12.04
CA GLU A 257 13.01 -14.36 -12.16
C GLU A 257 12.29 -15.08 -13.32
N MET A 258 10.99 -14.86 -13.44
CA MET A 258 10.11 -15.58 -14.38
C MET A 258 9.98 -14.88 -15.75
N SER A 259 10.53 -13.69 -15.94
CA SER A 259 10.39 -12.95 -17.19
C SER A 259 11.22 -13.56 -18.31
N THR A 260 10.63 -13.71 -19.49
CA THR A 260 11.32 -14.13 -20.72
C THR A 260 12.01 -12.96 -21.42
N LEU A 261 11.70 -11.71 -21.06
CA LEU A 261 12.27 -10.48 -21.62
C LEU A 261 12.83 -9.60 -20.50
N VAL A 262 14.16 -9.50 -20.43
CA VAL A 262 14.85 -8.88 -19.28
C VAL A 262 15.25 -7.42 -19.49
N SER A 263 14.82 -6.77 -20.58
CA SER A 263 15.14 -5.36 -20.77
C SER A 263 14.38 -4.50 -19.76
N PRO A 264 15.01 -3.45 -19.18
CA PRO A 264 14.37 -2.61 -18.16
C PRO A 264 13.02 -2.02 -18.61
N SER A 265 12.90 -1.61 -19.87
CA SER A 265 11.67 -1.04 -20.43
C SER A 265 10.52 -2.07 -20.53
N GLN A 266 10.82 -3.34 -20.83
CA GLN A 266 9.81 -4.39 -20.89
C GLN A 266 9.39 -4.81 -19.48
N LEU A 267 10.33 -4.96 -18.56
CA LEU A 267 10.05 -5.25 -17.16
C LEU A 267 9.14 -4.18 -16.53
N ALA A 268 9.44 -2.90 -16.76
CA ALA A 268 8.61 -1.80 -16.28
C ALA A 268 7.18 -1.86 -16.84
N SER A 269 7.03 -2.10 -18.15
CA SER A 269 5.72 -2.23 -18.80
C SER A 269 4.92 -3.43 -18.27
N HIS A 270 5.56 -4.58 -18.10
CA HIS A 270 4.91 -5.79 -17.58
C HIS A 270 4.53 -5.65 -16.12
N PHE A 271 5.39 -5.04 -15.30
CA PHE A 271 5.07 -4.74 -13.91
C PHE A 271 3.90 -3.77 -13.79
N GLY A 272 3.83 -2.74 -14.65
CA GLY A 272 2.67 -1.85 -14.72
C GLY A 272 1.36 -2.61 -14.95
N ASN A 273 1.34 -3.55 -15.90
CA ASN A 273 0.15 -4.39 -16.15
C ASN A 273 -0.22 -5.27 -14.94
N LEU A 274 0.79 -5.87 -14.28
CA LEU A 274 0.60 -6.68 -13.08
C LEU A 274 0.03 -5.85 -11.91
N LEU A 275 0.49 -4.61 -11.76
CA LEU A 275 0.13 -3.72 -10.66
C LEU A 275 -1.31 -3.16 -10.79
N ASN A 276 -1.81 -2.97 -12.02
CA ASN A 276 -3.14 -2.43 -12.29
C ASN A 276 -4.29 -3.06 -11.48
N PRO A 277 -4.48 -4.40 -11.45
CA PRO A 277 -5.54 -5.02 -10.66
C PRO A 277 -5.37 -4.82 -9.15
N LEU A 278 -4.15 -4.70 -8.64
CA LEU A 278 -3.86 -4.44 -7.22
C LEU A 278 -4.23 -3.01 -6.83
N VAL A 279 -3.83 -2.03 -7.65
CA VAL A 279 -4.16 -0.61 -7.45
C VAL A 279 -5.67 -0.37 -7.55
N LEU A 280 -6.34 -1.04 -8.49
CA LEU A 280 -7.79 -0.98 -8.61
C LEU A 280 -8.48 -1.54 -7.35
N LEU A 281 -8.00 -2.67 -6.81
CA LEU A 281 -8.53 -3.24 -5.57
C LEU A 281 -8.35 -2.27 -4.38
N MET A 282 -7.16 -1.68 -4.24
CA MET A 282 -6.85 -0.68 -3.22
C MET A 282 -7.80 0.52 -3.32
N SER A 283 -7.89 1.13 -4.50
CA SER A 283 -8.74 2.31 -4.74
C SER A 283 -10.22 2.05 -4.47
N THR A 284 -10.74 0.92 -4.95
CA THR A 284 -12.16 0.55 -4.77
C THR A 284 -12.50 0.26 -3.30
N THR A 285 -11.63 -0.41 -2.56
CA THR A 285 -11.83 -0.72 -1.14
C THR A 285 -11.80 0.54 -0.28
N ILE A 286 -10.83 1.42 -0.51
CA ILE A 286 -10.71 2.69 0.23
C ILE A 286 -11.91 3.60 -0.09
N THR A 287 -12.32 3.66 -1.35
CA THR A 287 -13.51 4.43 -1.76
C THR A 287 -14.80 3.88 -1.11
N ALA A 288 -14.92 2.55 -0.97
CA ALA A 288 -16.04 1.93 -0.27
C ALA A 288 -16.07 2.31 1.23
N LEU A 289 -14.91 2.30 1.90
CA LEU A 289 -14.79 2.72 3.29
C LEU A 289 -15.11 4.21 3.47
N VAL A 290 -14.64 5.07 2.55
CA VAL A 290 -14.96 6.50 2.50
C VAL A 290 -16.47 6.72 2.31
N ALA A 291 -17.11 5.96 1.43
CA ALA A 291 -18.56 6.05 1.23
C ALA A 291 -19.34 5.59 2.48
N PHE A 292 -18.82 4.59 3.20
CA PHE A 292 -19.37 4.14 4.47
C PHE A 292 -19.25 5.21 5.56
N SER A 293 -18.07 5.81 5.75
CA SER A 293 -17.81 6.80 6.81
C SER A 293 -18.62 8.09 6.63
N LYS A 294 -18.88 8.51 5.37
CA LYS A 294 -19.72 9.68 5.05
C LYS A 294 -21.16 9.59 5.57
N ARG A 295 -21.65 8.40 5.97
CA ARG A 295 -22.98 8.24 6.56
C ARG A 295 -23.09 8.90 7.95
N SER A 296 -22.00 8.95 8.70
CA SER A 296 -21.93 9.62 10.01
C SER A 296 -20.48 9.96 10.34
N LEU A 297 -20.09 11.22 10.12
CA LEU A 297 -18.74 11.68 10.46
C LEU A 297 -18.50 11.73 11.98
N GLN A 298 -19.55 11.95 12.77
CA GLN A 298 -19.46 11.88 14.23
C GLN A 298 -19.04 10.49 14.71
N LYS A 299 -19.59 9.42 14.13
CA LYS A 299 -19.25 8.04 14.52
C LYS A 299 -17.96 7.54 13.88
N TYR A 300 -17.72 7.87 12.61
CA TYR A 300 -16.66 7.26 11.80
C TYR A 300 -15.50 8.20 11.44
N GLY A 301 -15.48 9.43 11.98
CA GLY A 301 -14.42 10.41 11.71
C GLY A 301 -13.04 9.88 12.09
N PHE A 302 -12.90 9.32 13.29
CA PHE A 302 -11.62 8.76 13.74
C PHE A 302 -11.21 7.49 12.98
N LEU A 303 -12.15 6.74 12.42
CA LEU A 303 -11.85 5.62 11.53
C LEU A 303 -11.16 6.11 10.26
N ILE A 304 -11.74 7.13 9.60
CA ILE A 304 -11.19 7.63 8.35
C ILE A 304 -9.89 8.43 8.56
N LEU A 305 -9.76 9.11 9.70
CA LEU A 305 -8.53 9.79 10.10
C LEU A 305 -7.39 8.81 10.42
N SER A 306 -7.69 7.72 11.13
CA SER A 306 -6.72 6.65 11.38
C SER A 306 -6.28 5.96 10.09
N ALA A 307 -7.22 5.70 9.18
CA ALA A 307 -6.91 5.20 7.85
C ALA A 307 -6.02 6.18 7.06
N TYR A 308 -6.28 7.48 7.14
CA TYR A 308 -5.47 8.50 6.49
C TYR A 308 -4.02 8.50 7.00
N GLU A 309 -3.83 8.46 8.32
CA GLU A 309 -2.50 8.42 8.94
C GLU A 309 -1.71 7.19 8.49
N ALA A 310 -2.33 6.00 8.53
CA ALA A 310 -1.67 4.79 8.05
C ALA A 310 -1.29 4.86 6.56
N LEU A 311 -2.11 5.51 5.74
CA LEU A 311 -1.78 5.72 4.33
C LEU A 311 -0.64 6.72 4.12
N LEU A 312 -0.51 7.75 4.97
CA LEU A 312 0.62 8.67 4.93
C LEU A 312 1.94 7.95 5.23
N GLU A 313 1.95 7.08 6.24
CA GLU A 313 3.13 6.29 6.61
C GLU A 313 3.58 5.35 5.48
N LEU A 314 2.64 4.85 4.67
CA LEU A 314 2.92 3.94 3.56
C LEU A 314 3.30 4.65 2.24
N GLN A 315 3.28 5.98 2.19
CA GLN A 315 3.63 6.74 0.99
C GLN A 315 5.05 6.43 0.46
N PRO A 316 6.12 6.33 1.28
CA PRO A 316 7.46 5.99 0.79
C PRO A 316 7.53 4.62 0.11
N MET A 317 6.80 3.63 0.66
CA MET A 317 6.72 2.28 0.09
C MET A 317 6.03 2.30 -1.28
N TRP A 318 4.96 3.09 -1.42
CA TRP A 318 4.33 3.30 -2.73
C TRP A 318 5.27 3.97 -3.73
N GLU A 319 6.03 4.99 -3.33
CA GLU A 319 6.97 5.68 -4.22
C GLU A 319 8.06 4.72 -4.74
N GLU A 320 8.57 3.83 -3.89
CA GLU A 320 9.49 2.76 -4.31
C GLU A 320 8.85 1.85 -5.36
N ILE A 321 7.65 1.32 -5.09
CA ILE A 321 6.94 0.41 -6.00
C ILE A 321 6.60 1.09 -7.32
N SER A 322 6.11 2.33 -7.26
CA SER A 322 5.74 3.11 -8.44
C SER A 322 6.96 3.40 -9.32
N ALA A 323 8.15 3.57 -8.74
CA ALA A 323 9.36 3.77 -9.53
C ALA A 323 9.73 2.55 -10.40
N LEU A 324 9.26 1.34 -10.05
CA LEU A 324 9.54 0.11 -10.78
C LEU A 324 8.69 -0.05 -12.05
N LYS A 325 7.52 0.61 -12.14
CA LYS A 325 6.68 0.60 -13.35
C LYS A 325 7.08 1.66 -14.39
N VAL A 326 8.04 2.53 -14.07
CA VAL A 326 8.50 3.61 -14.94
C VAL A 326 9.71 3.16 -15.74
N SER A 327 9.61 3.22 -17.08
CA SER A 327 10.74 2.91 -17.96
C SER A 327 11.86 3.95 -17.77
N PRO A 328 13.16 3.55 -17.80
CA PRO A 328 14.26 4.50 -17.74
C PRO A 328 14.20 5.58 -18.83
N GLU A 329 13.65 5.24 -20.00
CA GLU A 329 13.49 6.15 -21.14
C GLU A 329 12.38 7.20 -20.93
N SER A 330 11.36 6.88 -20.12
CA SER A 330 10.22 7.77 -19.85
C SER A 330 10.44 8.70 -18.67
N ARG A 331 11.50 8.50 -17.86
CA ARG A 331 11.83 9.36 -16.70
C ARG A 331 12.10 10.83 -17.08
N ASN A 332 12.50 11.10 -18.32
CA ASN A 332 12.76 12.45 -18.82
C ASN A 332 11.53 13.10 -19.49
N ASP A 333 10.42 12.36 -19.62
CA ASP A 333 9.21 12.89 -20.26
C ASP A 333 8.35 13.58 -19.19
N ASN A 334 8.17 14.89 -19.30
CA ASN A 334 7.39 15.74 -18.37
C ASN A 334 5.88 15.42 -18.33
N ARG A 335 5.46 14.24 -18.79
CA ARG A 335 4.08 13.77 -18.70
C ARG A 335 3.74 13.59 -17.22
N LYS A 336 2.64 14.22 -16.79
CA LYS A 336 2.01 13.99 -15.48
C LYS A 336 1.75 12.49 -15.32
N GLU A 337 2.66 11.80 -14.66
CA GLU A 337 2.41 10.45 -14.17
C GLU A 337 1.20 10.53 -13.24
N THR A 338 0.19 9.70 -13.52
CA THR A 338 -0.99 9.59 -12.67
C THR A 338 -0.51 8.95 -11.38
N ASN A 339 -0.57 9.69 -10.27
CA ASN A 339 -0.18 9.16 -8.97
C ASN A 339 -1.43 8.63 -8.28
N GLU A 340 -1.76 7.38 -8.58
CA GLU A 340 -3.02 6.74 -8.16
C GLU A 340 -3.14 6.72 -6.62
N TYR A 341 -2.02 6.61 -5.91
CA TYR A 341 -1.99 6.66 -4.45
C TYR A 341 -2.24 8.06 -3.89
N LYS A 342 -1.71 9.12 -4.54
CA LYS A 342 -2.02 10.50 -4.16
C LYS A 342 -3.51 10.83 -4.38
N ASP A 343 -4.12 10.29 -5.43
CA ASP A 343 -5.55 10.46 -5.67
C ASP A 343 -6.38 9.79 -4.56
N VAL A 344 -6.00 8.58 -4.16
CA VAL A 344 -6.61 7.87 -3.02
C VAL A 344 -6.44 8.64 -1.71
N LEU A 345 -5.21 9.08 -1.38
CA LEU A 345 -4.93 9.91 -0.22
C LEU A 345 -5.79 11.19 -0.22
N HIS A 346 -5.91 11.83 -1.38
CA HIS A 346 -6.72 13.04 -1.52
C HIS A 346 -8.21 12.79 -1.22
N VAL A 347 -8.78 11.69 -1.69
CA VAL A 347 -10.17 11.31 -1.43
C VAL A 347 -10.42 11.11 0.07
N VAL A 348 -9.50 10.45 0.77
CA VAL A 348 -9.57 10.26 2.23
C VAL A 348 -9.44 11.61 2.95
N ARG A 349 -8.43 12.41 2.58
CA ARG A 349 -8.15 13.74 3.15
C ARG A 349 -9.35 14.67 3.08
N MET A 350 -10.06 14.68 1.94
CA MET A 350 -11.23 15.54 1.74
C MET A 350 -12.39 15.25 2.71
N VAL A 351 -12.47 14.04 3.25
CA VAL A 351 -13.43 13.71 4.29
C VAL A 351 -12.94 14.18 5.66
N CYS A 352 -11.67 13.96 5.98
CA CYS A 352 -11.08 14.34 7.25
C CYS A 352 -11.10 15.87 7.50
N ILE A 353 -10.95 16.69 6.46
CA ILE A 353 -10.98 18.17 6.56
C ILE A 353 -12.26 18.69 7.23
N ARG A 354 -13.39 18.00 7.04
CA ARG A 354 -14.69 18.39 7.62
C ARG A 354 -14.87 17.97 9.07
N MET A 355 -14.11 16.98 9.54
CA MET A 355 -14.28 16.38 10.86
C MET A 355 -14.05 17.39 12.00
N PHE A 356 -12.99 18.20 11.92
CA PHE A 356 -12.61 19.13 12.98
C PHE A 356 -13.61 20.31 13.13
N PRO A 357 -14.04 21.00 12.05
CA PRO A 357 -15.11 22.00 12.14
C PRO A 357 -16.44 21.43 12.63
N GLU A 358 -16.83 20.23 12.17
CA GLU A 358 -18.08 19.58 12.57
C GLU A 358 -18.07 19.20 14.06
N ALA A 359 -16.94 18.76 14.61
CA ALA A 359 -16.81 18.50 16.04
C ALA A 359 -17.09 19.77 16.88
N LEU A 360 -16.54 20.92 16.48
CA LEU A 360 -16.81 22.20 17.16
C LEU A 360 -18.27 22.64 17.03
N ALA A 361 -18.87 22.44 15.86
CA ALA A 361 -20.27 22.77 15.62
C ALA A 361 -21.20 21.90 16.49
N ASP A 362 -20.93 20.60 16.56
CA ASP A 362 -21.77 19.65 17.28
C ASP A 362 -21.69 19.87 18.79
N ILE A 363 -20.51 20.21 19.32
CA ILE A 363 -20.37 20.65 20.72
C ILE A 363 -21.24 21.88 21.00
N LYS A 364 -21.22 22.89 20.11
CA LYS A 364 -21.99 24.14 20.31
C LYS A 364 -23.50 23.95 20.24
N LEU A 365 -23.95 23.10 19.32
CA LEU A 365 -25.37 22.84 19.09
C LEU A 365 -25.94 21.82 20.08
N SER A 366 -25.08 21.11 20.81
CA SER A 366 -25.51 20.11 21.77
C SER A 366 -26.32 20.75 22.90
N THR A 367 -27.53 20.23 23.06
CA THR A 367 -28.42 20.49 24.19
C THR A 367 -28.79 19.19 24.92
N ALA A 368 -28.25 18.05 24.45
CA ALA A 368 -28.50 16.72 24.97
C ALA A 368 -27.69 16.46 26.25
N GLY A 369 -28.30 15.77 27.22
CA GLY A 369 -27.68 15.40 28.50
C GLY A 369 -28.27 16.06 29.75
N ARG A 370 -29.07 17.15 29.64
CA ARG A 370 -29.79 17.73 30.79
C ARG A 370 -31.30 17.44 30.71
N THR A 371 -31.71 16.30 31.27
CA THR A 371 -33.11 15.84 31.35
C THR A 371 -33.86 16.52 32.51
N GLY A 372 -34.29 17.77 32.31
CA GLY A 372 -35.18 18.49 33.23
C GLY A 372 -34.47 19.46 34.19
N ASP A 373 -35.27 20.36 34.79
CA ASP A 373 -34.81 21.56 35.51
C ASP A 373 -33.95 21.30 36.76
N THR A 374 -33.98 20.09 37.30
CA THR A 374 -33.22 19.67 38.49
C THR A 374 -32.07 18.73 38.15
N SER A 375 -31.86 18.39 36.87
CA SER A 375 -30.80 17.49 36.45
C SER A 375 -29.43 18.15 36.58
N THR A 376 -28.49 17.41 37.17
CA THR A 376 -27.08 17.79 37.37
C THR A 376 -26.13 16.82 36.68
N ALA A 377 -26.65 16.05 35.73
CA ALA A 377 -25.89 15.10 34.92
C ALA A 377 -24.84 15.83 34.06
N LEU A 378 -23.84 15.06 33.62
CA LEU A 378 -22.88 15.55 32.64
C LEU A 378 -23.60 15.77 31.30
N LEU A 379 -23.23 16.85 30.63
CA LEU A 379 -23.64 17.11 29.26
C LEU A 379 -22.98 16.07 28.35
N ASP A 380 -23.73 15.50 27.41
CA ASP A 380 -23.20 14.49 26.49
C ASP A 380 -22.00 15.06 25.71
N ALA A 381 -22.12 16.32 25.27
CA ALA A 381 -21.03 17.03 24.60
C ALA A 381 -19.77 17.21 25.47
N ALA A 382 -19.88 17.24 26.80
CA ALA A 382 -18.70 17.31 27.67
C ALA A 382 -17.95 15.98 27.68
N VAL A 383 -18.68 14.86 27.68
CA VAL A 383 -18.10 13.51 27.56
C VAL A 383 -17.50 13.30 26.17
N GLU A 384 -18.24 13.67 25.13
CA GLU A 384 -17.80 13.56 23.73
C GLU A 384 -16.57 14.42 23.44
N ALA A 385 -16.49 15.66 23.96
CA ALA A 385 -15.31 16.50 23.79
C ALA A 385 -14.04 15.89 24.39
N VAL A 386 -14.15 15.30 25.60
CA VAL A 386 -13.05 14.57 26.23
C VAL A 386 -12.66 13.33 25.41
N GLN A 387 -13.63 12.56 24.94
CA GLN A 387 -13.36 11.40 24.08
C GLN A 387 -12.71 11.80 22.77
N PHE A 388 -13.16 12.89 22.14
CA PHE A 388 -12.58 13.44 20.92
C PHE A 388 -11.10 13.79 21.14
N LEU A 389 -10.78 14.52 22.21
CA LEU A 389 -9.40 14.89 22.54
C LEU A 389 -8.52 13.66 22.74
N ASN A 390 -9.00 12.65 23.48
CA ASN A 390 -8.26 11.40 23.70
C ASN A 390 -8.05 10.62 22.38
N ASN A 391 -9.07 10.52 21.52
CA ASN A 391 -8.98 9.81 20.25
C ASN A 391 -8.05 10.53 19.26
N MET A 392 -8.04 11.86 19.24
CA MET A 392 -7.14 12.66 18.42
C MET A 392 -5.66 12.39 18.71
N GLN A 393 -5.35 11.98 19.94
CA GLN A 393 -3.99 11.64 20.36
C GLN A 393 -3.47 10.34 19.77
N GLU A 394 -4.38 9.39 19.54
CA GLU A 394 -4.04 8.12 18.92
C GLU A 394 -3.73 8.22 17.43
N VAL A 395 -4.04 9.39 16.83
CA VAL A 395 -3.85 9.72 15.42
C VAL A 395 -3.32 11.16 15.26
N LEU A 396 -2.25 11.50 15.98
CA LEU A 396 -1.69 12.86 16.02
C LEU A 396 -1.12 13.31 14.68
N VAL A 397 -0.46 12.41 13.95
CA VAL A 397 0.21 12.76 12.70
C VAL A 397 -0.82 13.12 11.64
N GLY A 398 -1.86 12.30 11.51
CA GLY A 398 -3.01 12.56 10.64
C GLY A 398 -3.75 13.83 11.07
N SER A 399 -3.99 14.01 12.37
CA SER A 399 -4.66 15.21 12.88
C SER A 399 -3.90 16.50 12.54
N SER A 400 -2.58 16.48 12.77
CA SER A 400 -1.68 17.58 12.47
C SER A 400 -1.66 17.95 10.98
N ASP A 401 -1.55 16.95 10.10
CA ASP A 401 -1.56 17.17 8.65
C ASP A 401 -2.90 17.78 8.18
N ILE A 402 -4.03 17.26 8.69
CA ILE A 402 -5.36 17.80 8.35
C ILE A 402 -5.53 19.23 8.85
N LEU A 403 -5.14 19.54 10.09
CA LEU A 403 -5.20 20.90 10.63
C LEU A 403 -4.31 21.86 9.85
N SER A 404 -3.15 21.40 9.38
CA SER A 404 -2.25 22.18 8.50
C SER A 404 -2.92 22.51 7.16
N VAL A 405 -3.68 21.57 6.60
CA VAL A 405 -4.45 21.78 5.35
C VAL A 405 -5.66 22.70 5.56
N VAL A 406 -6.34 22.60 6.70
CA VAL A 406 -7.45 23.50 7.07
C VAL A 406 -6.95 24.93 7.27
N GLY A 407 -5.79 25.08 7.91
CA GLY A 407 -5.18 26.35 8.27
C GLY A 407 -5.67 26.88 9.62
N ASP A 408 -4.80 27.61 10.31
CA ASP A 408 -5.03 28.09 11.67
C ASP A 408 -6.32 28.91 11.80
N GLY A 409 -7.18 28.53 12.75
CA GLY A 409 -8.46 29.19 13.03
C GLY A 409 -9.55 29.01 11.97
N ASN A 410 -9.24 28.47 10.78
CA ASN A 410 -10.25 28.22 9.75
C ASN A 410 -11.22 27.10 10.15
N TRP A 411 -10.92 26.28 11.16
CA TRP A 411 -11.88 25.31 11.70
C TRP A 411 -13.09 25.94 12.39
N LYS A 412 -13.10 27.27 12.62
CA LYS A 412 -14.25 28.01 13.19
C LYS A 412 -15.25 28.51 12.15
N MET A 413 -15.21 27.99 10.90
CA MET A 413 -16.15 28.40 9.84
C MET A 413 -17.61 28.38 10.33
N GLY A 414 -18.28 29.54 10.29
CA GLY A 414 -19.67 29.71 10.72
C GLY A 414 -19.89 30.76 11.82
N GLU A 415 -18.85 31.21 12.52
CA GLU A 415 -18.96 32.25 13.57
C GLU A 415 -19.02 33.69 13.03
N GLY A 416 -19.05 33.90 11.70
CA GLY A 416 -18.96 35.23 11.09
C GLY A 416 -17.60 35.92 11.29
N VAL A 417 -16.66 35.26 11.97
CA VAL A 417 -15.27 35.71 12.11
C VAL A 417 -14.55 35.40 10.81
N VAL A 418 -14.55 36.36 9.89
CA VAL A 418 -13.58 36.38 8.80
C VAL A 418 -12.22 36.55 9.45
N VAL A 419 -11.45 35.47 9.57
CA VAL A 419 -10.02 35.57 9.90
C VAL A 419 -9.44 36.49 8.83
N LYS A 420 -9.08 37.71 9.22
CA LYS A 420 -8.40 38.65 8.32
C LYS A 420 -7.24 37.87 7.72
N LYS A 421 -7.07 37.91 6.40
CA LYS A 421 -5.88 37.39 5.70
C LYS A 421 -4.64 38.07 6.28
N GLN A 422 -4.17 37.59 7.43
CA GLN A 422 -2.83 37.87 7.92
C GLN A 422 -1.89 37.10 7.00
N ALA A 423 -0.69 37.65 6.81
CA ALA A 423 0.37 36.97 6.09
C ALA A 423 0.43 35.51 6.57
N ILE A 424 0.56 34.57 5.64
CA ILE A 424 0.73 33.15 5.93
C ILE A 424 2.07 33.03 6.69
N VAL A 425 2.02 33.21 8.00
CA VAL A 425 3.08 32.75 8.89
C VAL A 425 2.89 31.26 8.93
N GLU A 426 3.92 30.52 8.55
CA GLU A 426 3.92 29.06 8.62
C GLU A 426 3.82 28.68 10.11
N VAL A 427 2.60 28.37 10.55
CA VAL A 427 2.32 27.96 11.92
C VAL A 427 2.75 26.51 12.05
N SER A 428 3.53 26.19 13.09
CA SER A 428 3.99 24.83 13.30
C SER A 428 2.81 23.88 13.53
N ALA A 429 2.95 22.64 13.08
CA ALA A 429 2.03 21.52 13.35
C ALA A 429 1.62 21.43 14.83
N GLN A 430 2.60 21.59 15.73
CA GLN A 430 2.38 21.59 17.17
C GLN A 430 1.48 22.76 17.61
N THR A 431 1.76 23.97 17.13
CA THR A 431 0.97 25.17 17.46
C THR A 431 -0.47 25.06 16.95
N LEU A 432 -0.69 24.45 15.78
CA LEU A 432 -2.04 24.20 15.27
C LEU A 432 -2.85 23.26 16.18
N LEU A 433 -2.22 22.18 16.65
CA LEU A 433 -2.84 21.26 17.62
C LEU A 433 -3.15 21.97 18.94
N GLU A 434 -2.20 22.74 19.47
CA GLU A 434 -2.38 23.54 20.69
C GLU A 434 -3.57 24.52 20.58
N HIS A 435 -3.66 25.25 19.46
CA HIS A 435 -4.76 26.18 19.20
C HIS A 435 -6.10 25.46 19.07
N PHE A 436 -6.15 24.35 18.34
CA PHE A 436 -7.38 23.59 18.16
C PHE A 436 -7.88 22.99 19.49
N ILE A 437 -6.98 22.42 20.31
CA ILE A 437 -7.31 21.90 21.64
C ILE A 437 -7.87 23.03 22.52
N TYR A 438 -7.21 24.18 22.53
CA TYR A 438 -7.70 25.35 23.24
C TYR A 438 -9.12 25.74 22.80
N ASP A 439 -9.39 25.73 21.50
CA ASP A 439 -10.70 26.08 20.94
C ASP A 439 -11.79 25.07 21.31
N ILE A 440 -11.49 23.76 21.32
CA ILE A 440 -12.41 22.73 21.82
C ILE A 440 -12.75 23.00 23.28
N VAL A 441 -11.74 23.24 24.13
CA VAL A 441 -11.90 23.51 25.57
C VAL A 441 -12.75 24.75 25.81
N VAL A 442 -12.45 25.86 25.14
CA VAL A 442 -13.22 27.10 25.23
C VAL A 442 -14.66 26.87 24.81
N THR A 443 -14.86 26.17 23.70
CA THR A 443 -16.17 25.91 23.12
C THR A 443 -17.05 25.09 24.06
N ILE A 444 -16.54 24.01 24.64
CA ILE A 444 -17.32 23.19 25.56
C ILE A 444 -17.62 23.92 26.88
N ILE A 445 -16.65 24.67 27.44
CA ILE A 445 -16.86 25.48 28.65
C ILE A 445 -17.95 26.52 28.42
N ASN A 446 -17.92 27.22 27.28
CA ASN A 446 -18.92 28.23 26.93
C ASN A 446 -20.31 27.60 26.75
N THR A 447 -20.38 26.43 26.12
CA THR A 447 -21.65 25.71 25.90
C THR A 447 -22.27 25.28 27.23
N VAL A 448 -21.49 24.62 28.10
CA VAL A 448 -21.94 24.23 29.45
C VAL A 448 -22.37 25.46 30.25
N SER A 449 -21.61 26.55 30.19
CA SER A 449 -21.93 27.80 30.90
C SER A 449 -23.20 28.47 30.39
N LEU A 450 -23.44 28.43 29.09
CA LEU A 450 -24.66 28.96 28.47
C LEU A 450 -25.88 28.14 28.91
N ILE A 451 -25.81 26.80 28.80
CA ILE A 451 -26.89 25.90 29.21
C ILE A 451 -27.20 26.09 30.69
N ALA A 452 -26.19 26.20 31.56
CA ALA A 452 -26.38 26.47 32.98
C ALA A 452 -27.17 27.77 33.23
N ARG A 453 -26.97 28.82 32.44
CA ARG A 453 -27.66 30.12 32.63
C ARG A 453 -29.11 30.13 32.12
N THR A 454 -29.48 29.23 31.21
CA THR A 454 -30.78 29.30 30.52
C THR A 454 -31.99 28.83 31.36
N GLN A 455 -31.80 27.93 32.34
CA GLN A 455 -32.92 27.26 33.02
C GLN A 455 -33.45 27.96 34.30
N ARG A 456 -32.82 29.05 34.73
CA ARG A 456 -33.33 29.97 35.76
C ARG A 456 -33.60 29.30 37.13
N ARG A 457 -32.83 28.28 37.53
CA ARG A 457 -32.82 27.73 38.90
C ARG A 457 -31.40 27.79 39.48
N PRO A 458 -31.01 28.94 40.06
CA PRO A 458 -29.61 29.21 40.42
C PRO A 458 -28.91 28.12 41.25
N PRO A 459 -29.57 27.48 42.25
CA PRO A 459 -28.95 26.37 42.97
C PRO A 459 -28.60 25.19 42.06
N PHE A 460 -29.58 24.61 41.35
CA PHE A 460 -29.37 23.44 40.46
C PHE A 460 -28.44 23.75 39.28
N ASP A 461 -28.52 24.96 38.73
CA ASP A 461 -27.63 25.42 37.66
C ASP A 461 -26.16 25.44 38.12
N SER A 462 -25.91 25.80 39.38
CA SER A 462 -24.56 25.80 39.96
C SER A 462 -24.01 24.37 40.19
N PHE A 463 -24.86 23.39 40.53
CA PHE A 463 -24.44 21.97 40.60
C PHE A 463 -24.07 21.45 39.21
N PHE A 464 -24.94 21.67 38.22
CA PHE A 464 -24.71 21.23 36.84
C PHE A 464 -23.40 21.82 36.29
N LEU A 465 -23.19 23.13 36.48
CA LEU A 465 -21.97 23.81 36.03
C LEU A 465 -20.73 23.26 36.74
N LEU A 466 -20.78 23.06 38.06
CA LEU A 466 -19.66 22.53 38.83
C LEU A 466 -19.29 21.11 38.39
N ASN A 467 -20.28 20.22 38.23
CA ASN A 467 -20.06 18.84 37.82
C ASN A 467 -19.38 18.75 36.45
N ASN A 468 -19.91 19.49 35.47
CA ASN A 468 -19.36 19.47 34.10
C ASN A 468 -17.95 20.08 34.03
N ILE A 469 -17.72 21.24 34.66
CA ILE A 469 -16.41 21.89 34.62
C ILE A 469 -15.36 21.08 35.40
N ALA A 470 -15.74 20.46 36.51
CA ALA A 470 -14.85 19.56 37.25
C ALA A 470 -14.48 18.33 36.42
N TYR A 471 -15.47 17.71 35.74
CA TYR A 471 -15.24 16.59 34.83
C TYR A 471 -14.28 16.96 33.70
N LEU A 472 -14.51 18.10 33.02
CA LEU A 472 -13.62 18.58 31.97
C LEU A 472 -12.21 18.85 32.49
N ARG A 473 -12.10 19.54 33.64
CA ARG A 473 -10.81 19.84 34.25
C ARG A 473 -10.03 18.56 34.56
N LYS A 474 -10.66 17.58 35.20
CA LYS A 474 -10.02 16.31 35.56
C LYS A 474 -9.57 15.57 34.32
N ASN A 475 -10.49 15.24 33.41
CA ASN A 475 -10.18 14.36 32.28
C ASN A 475 -9.35 15.01 31.16
N ILE A 476 -9.23 16.34 31.13
CA ILE A 476 -8.37 17.04 30.16
C ILE A 476 -6.98 17.31 30.76
N LEU A 477 -6.87 17.68 32.04
CA LEU A 477 -5.55 17.91 32.68
C LEU A 477 -4.88 16.61 33.11
N GLU A 478 -5.66 15.55 33.34
CA GLU A 478 -5.21 14.19 33.63
C GLU A 478 -5.72 13.26 32.51
N PRO A 479 -5.20 13.43 31.28
CA PRO A 479 -5.65 12.69 30.10
C PRO A 479 -5.34 11.19 30.23
N ARG A 480 -6.05 10.36 29.44
CA ARG A 480 -5.76 8.92 29.38
C ARG A 480 -4.36 8.62 28.83
N GLN A 481 -3.86 9.49 27.96
CA GLN A 481 -2.51 9.42 27.40
C GLN A 481 -1.72 10.67 27.80
N GLU A 482 -0.53 10.46 28.38
CA GLU A 482 0.33 11.56 28.86
C GLU A 482 0.77 12.51 27.74
N SER A 483 0.76 12.06 26.48
CA SER A 483 1.09 12.86 25.30
C SER A 483 0.20 14.10 25.13
N LEU A 484 -0.97 14.21 25.78
CA LEU A 484 -1.82 15.41 25.64
C LEU A 484 -1.20 16.59 26.34
N ILE A 485 -0.49 16.30 27.42
CA ILE A 485 0.07 17.29 28.34
C ILE A 485 1.00 18.23 27.58
N ASP A 486 1.73 17.71 26.60
CA ASP A 486 2.64 18.48 25.75
C ASP A 486 1.92 19.53 24.89
N TYR A 487 0.64 19.30 24.57
CA TYR A 487 -0.19 20.22 23.77
C TYR A 487 -1.14 21.08 24.64
N LEU A 488 -1.17 20.86 25.95
CA LEU A 488 -1.96 21.67 26.89
C LEU A 488 -1.20 22.93 27.27
N THR A 489 -1.30 23.95 26.43
CA THR A 489 -0.67 25.24 26.67
C THR A 489 -1.13 25.89 27.98
N LYS A 490 -0.31 26.80 28.51
CA LYS A 490 -0.63 27.53 29.74
C LYS A 490 -2.02 28.22 29.70
N PRO A 491 -2.42 28.90 28.60
CA PRO A 491 -3.79 29.41 28.44
C PRO A 491 -4.89 28.35 28.59
N THR A 492 -4.72 27.16 28.00
CA THR A 492 -5.68 26.04 28.11
C THR A 492 -5.82 25.56 29.56
N GLN A 493 -4.71 25.44 30.28
CA GLN A 493 -4.75 25.05 31.69
C GLN A 493 -5.39 26.16 32.56
N ASP A 494 -5.07 27.41 32.29
CA ASP A 494 -5.56 28.55 33.06
C ASP A 494 -7.07 28.78 32.85
N ILE A 495 -7.60 28.52 31.64
CA ILE A 495 -9.05 28.63 31.39
C ILE A 495 -9.84 27.53 32.11
N LEU A 496 -9.35 26.28 32.14
CA LEU A 496 -9.96 25.20 32.91
C LEU A 496 -9.94 25.50 34.42
N ASN A 497 -8.79 25.92 34.95
CA ASN A 497 -8.64 26.22 36.37
C ASN A 497 -9.39 27.48 36.81
N SER A 498 -9.49 28.51 35.97
CA SER A 498 -10.28 29.72 36.27
C SER A 498 -11.78 29.43 36.25
N ASN A 499 -12.29 28.71 35.24
CA ASN A 499 -13.70 28.33 35.18
C ASN A 499 -14.09 27.39 36.31
N PHE A 500 -13.22 26.47 36.74
CA PHE A 500 -13.48 25.63 37.91
C PHE A 500 -13.61 26.47 39.20
N ARG A 501 -12.73 27.45 39.40
CA ARG A 501 -12.83 28.40 40.52
C ARG A 501 -14.14 29.19 40.49
N THR A 502 -14.54 29.69 39.31
CA THR A 502 -15.80 30.41 39.12
C THR A 502 -17.03 29.52 39.37
N ALA A 503 -17.03 28.29 38.84
CA ALA A 503 -18.12 27.34 39.05
C ALA A 503 -18.27 26.97 40.55
N LYS A 504 -17.14 26.73 41.22
CA LYS A 504 -17.11 26.48 42.67
C LYS A 504 -17.62 27.67 43.47
N ALA A 505 -17.20 28.89 43.13
CA ALA A 505 -17.69 30.10 43.79
C ALA A 505 -19.20 30.30 43.56
N SER A 506 -19.69 30.08 42.33
CA SER A 506 -21.12 30.14 42.01
C SER A 506 -21.93 29.11 42.80
N TYR A 507 -21.38 27.92 43.02
CA TYR A 507 -22.02 26.87 43.81
C TYR A 507 -22.09 27.24 45.29
N LEU A 508 -20.99 27.75 45.87
CA LEU A 508 -20.97 28.23 47.24
C LEU A 508 -21.93 29.40 47.45
N ASP A 509 -21.99 30.33 46.48
CA ASP A 509 -22.86 31.49 46.56
C ASP A 509 -24.34 31.09 46.48
N ALA A 510 -24.73 30.32 45.47
CA ALA A 510 -26.13 29.94 45.26
C ALA A 510 -26.71 29.03 46.37
N ASN A 511 -25.89 28.17 46.98
CA ASN A 511 -26.36 27.22 47.99
C ASN A 511 -26.13 27.68 49.43
N PHE A 512 -25.02 28.37 49.73
CA PHE A 512 -24.61 28.63 51.12
C PHE A 512 -24.53 30.11 51.50
N SER A 513 -24.47 31.05 50.55
CA SER A 513 -24.51 32.49 50.85
C SER A 513 -25.81 32.92 51.56
N PRO A 514 -27.02 32.40 51.22
CA PRO A 514 -28.24 32.72 51.97
C PRO A 514 -28.16 32.32 53.47
N LEU A 515 -27.47 31.22 53.79
CA LEU A 515 -27.22 30.81 55.17
C LEU A 515 -26.32 31.81 55.88
N MET A 516 -25.23 32.23 55.23
CA MET A 516 -24.32 33.25 55.79
C MET A 516 -25.02 34.60 56.00
N GLN A 517 -25.88 35.02 55.07
CA GLN A 517 -26.65 36.25 55.19
C GLN A 517 -27.61 36.19 56.40
N SER A 518 -28.22 35.04 56.68
CA SER A 518 -29.08 34.88 57.86
C SER A 518 -28.32 35.03 59.20
N LEU A 519 -27.01 34.76 59.19
CA LEU A 519 -26.12 34.91 60.35
C LEU A 519 -25.50 36.31 60.45
N SER A 520 -25.74 37.19 59.47
CA SER A 520 -25.16 38.54 59.45
C SER A 520 -25.92 39.53 60.35
N ASP A 521 -25.19 40.49 60.92
CA ASP A 521 -25.74 41.49 61.83
C ASP A 521 -26.31 42.68 61.04
N ASP A 522 -27.63 42.73 60.88
CA ASP A 522 -28.34 43.90 60.36
C ASP A 522 -28.57 44.94 61.49
N PRO A 523 -28.10 46.20 61.34
CA PRO A 523 -28.28 47.25 62.35
C PRO A 523 -29.74 47.51 62.76
N LYS A 524 -30.70 47.16 61.88
CA LYS A 524 -32.14 47.37 62.10
C LYS A 524 -32.79 46.26 62.94
N GLU A 525 -32.17 45.09 63.02
CA GLU A 525 -32.75 43.90 63.67
C GLU A 525 -32.16 43.67 65.07
N LYS A 526 -32.54 44.53 66.02
CA LYS A 526 -32.10 44.43 67.42
C LYS A 526 -33.21 43.89 68.32
N GLY A 527 -32.94 42.79 69.01
CA GLY A 527 -33.83 42.26 70.04
C GLY A 527 -33.88 40.74 70.10
N LYS A 528 -34.44 40.19 71.18
CA LYS A 528 -34.53 38.73 71.39
C LYS A 528 -35.35 38.01 70.30
N ALA A 529 -36.42 38.65 69.81
CA ALA A 529 -37.27 38.10 68.76
C ALA A 529 -36.52 37.98 67.42
N ALA A 530 -35.79 39.04 67.02
CA ALA A 530 -35.00 39.04 65.80
C ALA A 530 -33.90 37.97 65.79
N THR A 531 -33.18 37.77 66.91
CA THR A 531 -32.18 36.69 67.01
C THR A 531 -32.80 35.30 66.86
N LYS A 532 -33.99 35.07 67.44
CA LYS A 532 -34.71 33.80 67.30
C LYS A 532 -35.18 33.55 65.87
N GLU A 533 -35.66 34.60 65.20
CA GLU A 533 -36.07 34.56 63.79
C GLU A 533 -34.89 34.22 62.88
N LYS A 534 -33.70 34.80 63.12
CA LYS A 534 -32.46 34.47 62.40
C LYS A 534 -32.07 33.00 62.54
N PHE A 535 -32.08 32.45 63.75
CA PHE A 535 -31.81 31.01 63.95
C PHE A 535 -32.84 30.13 63.25
N THR A 536 -34.12 30.50 63.31
CA THR A 536 -35.19 29.74 62.64
C THR A 536 -34.97 29.75 61.13
N ARG A 537 -34.77 30.93 60.54
CA ARG A 537 -34.47 31.11 59.12
C ARG A 537 -33.21 30.35 58.69
N PHE A 538 -32.15 30.35 59.50
CA PHE A 538 -30.93 29.59 59.22
C PHE A 538 -31.21 28.09 59.11
N TYR A 539 -31.90 27.50 60.09
CA TYR A 539 -32.17 26.06 60.08
C TYR A 539 -33.15 25.65 58.98
N ASP A 540 -34.14 26.49 58.68
CA ASP A 540 -35.09 26.23 57.60
C ASP A 540 -34.37 26.28 56.22
N LEU A 541 -33.47 27.24 56.02
CA LEU A 541 -32.59 27.28 54.84
C LEU A 541 -31.60 26.11 54.81
N LEU A 542 -31.11 25.65 55.96
CA LEU A 542 -30.18 24.52 56.03
C LEU A 542 -30.89 23.24 55.60
N GLU A 543 -32.11 23.01 56.06
CA GLU A 543 -32.94 21.89 55.65
C GLU A 543 -33.22 21.93 54.13
N GLU A 544 -33.50 23.11 53.58
CA GLU A 544 -33.66 23.28 52.13
C GLU A 544 -32.38 22.93 51.36
N VAL A 545 -31.21 23.35 51.86
CA VAL A 545 -29.92 23.00 51.26
C VAL A 545 -29.66 21.50 51.31
N LEU A 546 -29.94 20.85 52.44
CA LEU A 546 -29.78 19.39 52.60
C LEU A 546 -30.70 18.63 51.64
N GLU A 547 -31.96 19.06 51.49
CA GLU A 547 -32.91 18.44 50.56
C GLU A 547 -32.46 18.62 49.10
N ARG A 548 -31.97 19.81 48.73
CA ARG A 548 -31.39 20.03 47.39
C ARG A 548 -30.20 19.10 47.13
N HIS A 549 -29.31 18.90 48.10
CA HIS A 549 -28.16 17.98 47.97
C HIS A 549 -28.56 16.50 47.98
N ARG A 550 -29.76 16.18 48.48
CA ARG A 550 -30.34 14.84 48.34
C ARG A 550 -30.85 14.59 46.92
N LEU A 551 -31.38 15.64 46.27
CA LEU A 551 -31.88 15.60 44.90
C LEU A 551 -30.78 15.75 43.84
N ALA A 552 -29.73 16.52 44.13
CA ALA A 552 -28.63 16.84 43.24
C ALA A 552 -27.29 16.39 43.82
N LYS A 553 -26.62 15.47 43.11
CA LYS A 553 -25.31 14.98 43.51
C LYS A 553 -24.20 15.89 43.02
N VAL A 554 -23.23 16.15 43.89
CA VAL A 554 -21.99 16.88 43.58
C VAL A 554 -20.92 15.86 43.25
N LEU A 555 -20.26 15.97 42.10
CA LEU A 555 -19.07 15.18 41.72
C LEU A 555 -19.17 13.68 42.06
N GLU A 556 -20.21 13.01 41.55
CA GLU A 556 -20.49 11.60 41.86
C GLU A 556 -19.31 10.66 41.55
N ASP A 557 -18.59 10.94 40.46
CA ASP A 557 -17.47 10.11 39.99
C ASP A 557 -16.09 10.52 40.58
N ASP A 558 -16.04 11.51 41.49
CA ASP A 558 -14.79 12.03 42.03
C ASP A 558 -14.85 12.29 43.54
N ALA A 559 -14.65 11.22 44.30
CA ALA A 559 -14.74 11.25 45.77
C ALA A 559 -13.76 12.22 46.42
N GLU A 560 -12.53 12.34 45.91
CA GLU A 560 -11.51 13.23 46.46
C GLU A 560 -11.89 14.71 46.27
N SER A 561 -12.25 15.10 45.04
CA SER A 561 -12.71 16.48 44.77
C SER A 561 -14.02 16.80 45.50
N ARG A 562 -14.90 15.82 45.65
CA ARG A 562 -16.16 15.94 46.40
C ARG A 562 -15.90 16.21 47.89
N GLU A 563 -14.97 15.47 48.49
CA GLU A 563 -14.53 15.70 49.87
C GLU A 563 -13.87 17.08 50.03
N ALA A 564 -13.04 17.49 49.07
CA ALA A 564 -12.40 18.81 49.08
C ALA A 564 -13.44 19.95 49.04
N ILE A 565 -14.49 19.83 48.23
CA ILE A 565 -15.61 20.78 48.22
C ILE A 565 -16.32 20.80 49.58
N GLY A 566 -16.59 19.62 50.16
CA GLY A 566 -17.23 19.52 51.48
C GLY A 566 -16.41 20.20 52.59
N ASN A 567 -15.09 20.01 52.57
CA ASN A 567 -14.19 20.68 53.50
C ASN A 567 -14.20 22.20 53.35
N ASP A 568 -14.33 22.71 52.11
CA ASP A 568 -14.40 24.15 51.87
C ASP A 568 -15.75 24.76 52.28
N VAL A 569 -16.85 24.03 52.11
CA VAL A 569 -18.18 24.43 52.63
C VAL A 569 -18.16 24.55 54.15
N ILE A 570 -17.48 23.61 54.82
CA ILE A 570 -17.32 23.63 56.28
C ILE A 570 -16.50 24.84 56.72
N LYS A 571 -15.36 25.10 56.06
CA LYS A 571 -14.54 26.29 56.32
C LYS A 571 -15.30 27.59 56.06
N PHE A 572 -16.21 27.58 55.10
CA PHE A 572 -17.03 28.74 54.74
C PHE A 572 -18.12 29.05 55.77
N LEU A 573 -18.85 28.03 56.25
CA LEU A 573 -20.07 28.21 57.05
C LEU A 573 -19.88 28.06 58.57
N ILE A 574 -19.10 27.06 59.00
CA ILE A 574 -19.03 26.66 60.41
C ILE A 574 -18.38 27.72 61.31
N PRO A 575 -17.30 28.42 60.91
CA PRO A 575 -16.71 29.48 61.73
C PRO A 575 -17.71 30.60 62.06
N SER A 576 -18.51 31.03 61.07
CA SER A 576 -19.53 32.06 61.25
C SER A 576 -20.68 31.60 62.13
N LEU A 577 -21.14 30.35 61.98
CA LEU A 577 -22.15 29.77 62.87
C LEU A 577 -21.65 29.67 64.32
N LYS A 578 -20.39 29.26 64.54
CA LYS A 578 -19.78 29.21 65.88
C LYS A 578 -19.68 30.59 66.51
N ALA A 579 -19.19 31.58 65.76
CA ALA A 579 -19.07 32.96 66.22
C ALA A 579 -20.45 33.57 66.57
N PHE A 580 -21.44 33.38 65.71
CA PHE A 580 -22.81 33.84 65.95
C PHE A 580 -23.43 33.16 67.18
N THR A 581 -23.28 31.84 67.29
CA THR A 581 -23.79 31.08 68.44
C THR A 581 -23.14 31.53 69.74
N GLN A 582 -21.81 31.72 69.77
CA GLN A 582 -21.08 32.17 70.96
C GLN A 582 -21.49 33.57 71.40
N LYS A 583 -21.63 34.51 70.45
CA LYS A 583 -22.07 35.89 70.71
C LYS A 583 -23.47 35.99 71.33
N HIS A 584 -24.35 35.05 71.02
CA HIS A 584 -25.73 35.02 71.50
C HIS A 584 -25.97 34.01 72.64
N LYS A 585 -24.95 33.21 73.03
CA LYS A 585 -25.03 32.19 74.08
C LYS A 585 -25.23 32.77 75.48
N GLU A 586 -24.67 33.95 75.76
CA GLU A 586 -24.74 34.63 77.06
C GLU A 586 -26.14 35.21 77.38
N LYS A 587 -27.05 35.29 76.40
CA LYS A 587 -28.36 35.96 76.55
C LYS A 587 -29.55 35.03 76.89
N GLU A 588 -29.31 33.84 77.44
CA GLU A 588 -30.33 32.78 77.72
C GLU A 588 -31.09 32.30 76.46
N PHE A 589 -30.37 31.76 75.46
CA PHE A 589 -30.96 31.26 74.20
C PHE A 589 -30.87 29.74 74.00
N SER A 590 -30.55 28.96 75.04
CA SER A 590 -30.33 27.51 74.96
C SER A 590 -31.52 26.69 74.42
N LYS A 591 -32.76 27.18 74.52
CA LYS A 591 -33.96 26.51 73.99
C LYS A 591 -34.26 26.77 72.49
N ASN A 592 -33.63 27.77 71.87
CA ASN A 592 -33.95 28.18 70.49
C ASN A 592 -32.93 27.68 69.45
N ILE A 593 -31.85 27.03 69.89
CA ILE A 593 -30.84 26.41 69.03
C ILE A 593 -31.31 24.99 68.70
N LYS A 594 -31.82 24.77 67.48
CA LYS A 594 -32.33 23.44 67.06
C LYS A 594 -31.20 22.39 66.95
N LEU A 595 -30.00 22.78 66.49
CA LEU A 595 -28.86 21.88 66.25
C LEU A 595 -27.54 22.54 66.68
N SER A 596 -26.62 21.78 67.29
CA SER A 596 -25.28 22.30 67.63
C SER A 596 -24.45 22.52 66.36
N ALA A 597 -23.44 23.40 66.43
CA ALA A 597 -22.52 23.63 65.30
C ALA A 597 -21.79 22.34 64.86
N GLU A 598 -21.54 21.42 65.79
CA GLU A 598 -20.95 20.10 65.51
C GLU A 598 -21.94 19.18 64.77
N THR A 599 -23.22 19.22 65.12
CA THR A 599 -24.26 18.46 64.41
C THR A 599 -24.46 19.01 62.99
N VAL A 600 -24.47 20.33 62.81
CA VAL A 600 -24.54 20.96 61.48
C VAL A 600 -23.31 20.58 60.64
N GLU A 601 -22.10 20.60 61.23
CA GLU A 601 -20.89 20.14 60.55
C GLU A 601 -21.00 18.68 60.11
N SER A 602 -21.49 17.79 60.98
CA SER A 602 -21.70 16.38 60.63
C SER A 602 -22.71 16.18 59.49
N GLN A 603 -23.81 16.96 59.47
CA GLN A 603 -24.81 16.92 58.40
C GLN A 603 -24.26 17.44 57.06
N LEU A 604 -23.44 18.49 57.10
CA LEU A 604 -22.76 19.00 55.91
C LEU A 604 -21.69 18.03 55.41
N ARG A 605 -20.97 17.34 56.29
CA ARG A 605 -20.04 16.27 55.88
C ARG A 605 -20.77 15.10 55.23
N SER A 606 -21.97 14.75 55.71
CA SER A 606 -22.69 13.58 55.20
C SER A 606 -23.18 13.74 53.76
N ILE A 607 -23.46 14.97 53.30
CA ILE A 607 -23.91 15.21 51.92
C ILE A 607 -22.77 15.10 50.87
N TYR A 608 -21.51 15.04 51.29
CA TYR A 608 -20.34 14.85 50.40
C TYR A 608 -19.70 13.46 50.54
N ARG A 609 -20.30 12.55 51.32
CA ARG A 609 -19.81 11.18 51.49
C ARG A 609 -20.36 10.22 50.45
#